data_AF-A0A6A8ELB9-F1
#
_entry.id   AF-A0A6A8ELB9-F1
#
_cell.length_a   1.000
_cell.length_b   1.000
_cell.length_c   1.000
_cell.angle_alpha   90.00
_cell.angle_beta   90.00
_cell.angle_gamma   90.00
#
_symmetry.space_group_name_H-M   'P 1'
#
loop_
_entity.id
_entity.type
_entity.pdbx_description
1 polymer ?
#
loop_
_entity_poly.entity_id
_entity_poly.type
_entity_poly.pdbx_seq_one_letter_code
_entity_poly.pdbx_strand_id
1 'polypeptide(L)'
;MQTISFENHTPVMSMQLKTENQYLPRRRDGKKCRAILAAVQEWESSLPGRAQDHVAQLVAEQWEKQNGRGISVNKQNLYRYLKNEGGSEKYTSYVIQLSAAIADAMPIEIARKHGLKHGLTETELVANAIKECSEAHQAKLLGAPLQKLEREIREAAIALFNMLPADAAGPLLASISAVAPQFF
;
A
#
# COMPACT_ATOMS: atom_id res chain seq x y z
N MET A 1 7.14 60.05 47.52
CA MET A 1 6.75 59.22 46.36
C MET A 1 7.86 59.28 45.34
N GLN A 2 8.58 58.18 45.12
CA GLN A 2 9.47 58.01 43.97
C GLN A 2 9.15 56.67 43.33
N THR A 3 8.71 56.74 42.09
CA THR A 3 8.23 55.65 41.26
C THR A 3 9.41 54.91 40.63
N ILE A 4 9.38 53.59 40.80
CA ILE A 4 10.31 52.63 40.21
C ILE A 4 10.08 52.63 38.70
N SER A 5 11.14 52.86 37.92
CA SER A 5 11.11 52.77 36.45
C SER A 5 12.00 51.61 36.03
N PHE A 6 11.40 50.55 35.50
CA PHE A 6 12.10 49.53 34.73
C PHE A 6 11.60 49.62 33.29
N GLU A 7 12.42 50.22 32.41
CA GLU A 7 12.29 50.09 30.96
C GLU A 7 13.13 48.87 30.55
N ASN A 8 12.56 47.74 30.12
CA ASN A 8 11.84 47.41 28.89
C ASN A 8 12.75 46.82 27.79
N HIS A 9 12.25 45.70 27.25
CA HIS A 9 12.48 45.14 25.92
C HIS A 9 13.63 44.13 25.75
N THR A 10 13.35 42.89 26.16
CA THR A 10 13.86 41.73 25.42
C THR A 10 13.00 41.58 24.15
N PRO A 11 13.55 41.70 22.93
CA PRO A 11 12.82 41.26 21.76
C PRO A 11 12.71 39.74 21.87
N VAL A 12 11.51 39.24 22.18
CA VAL A 12 11.18 37.85 21.90
C VAL A 12 11.26 37.73 20.39
N MET A 13 12.42 37.30 19.88
CA MET A 13 12.49 36.75 18.55
C MET A 13 11.50 35.59 18.56
N SER A 14 10.33 35.81 17.95
CA SER A 14 9.52 34.73 17.44
C SER A 14 10.40 34.03 16.39
N MET A 15 11.24 33.12 16.85
CA MET A 15 11.76 32.07 15.99
C MET A 15 10.52 31.38 15.44
N GLN A 16 10.15 31.74 14.22
CA GLN A 16 9.41 30.83 13.39
C GLN A 16 10.23 29.55 13.36
N LEU A 17 9.82 28.56 14.15
CA LEU A 17 10.25 27.19 14.02
C LEU A 17 9.77 26.76 12.64
N LYS A 18 10.54 27.10 11.60
CA LYS A 18 10.35 26.57 10.26
C LYS A 18 10.33 25.06 10.44
N THR A 19 9.16 24.45 10.25
CA THR A 19 9.02 23.00 10.23
C THR A 19 9.54 22.50 8.88
N GLU A 20 10.80 22.84 8.57
CA GLU A 20 11.49 22.49 7.33
C GLU A 20 11.83 20.99 7.31
N ASN A 21 11.77 20.34 8.48
CA ASN A 21 12.06 18.92 8.68
C ASN A 21 11.01 17.94 8.11
N GLN A 22 9.87 18.41 7.59
CA GLN A 22 8.82 17.53 7.07
C GLN A 22 8.66 17.51 5.54
N TYR A 23 9.28 18.42 4.79
CA TYR A 23 8.96 18.66 3.38
C TYR A 23 10.11 18.51 2.39
N LEU A 24 11.18 17.78 2.72
CA LEU A 24 12.18 17.39 1.72
C LEU A 24 11.87 15.98 1.19
N PRO A 25 11.43 15.83 -0.08
CA PRO A 25 11.22 14.52 -0.72
C PRO A 25 12.39 13.55 -0.48
N ARG A 26 13.62 14.08 -0.47
CA ARG A 26 14.87 13.37 -0.14
C ARG A 26 14.80 12.55 1.15
N ARG A 27 14.30 13.11 2.26
CA ARG A 27 14.22 12.37 3.55
C ARG A 27 13.14 11.29 3.52
N ARG A 28 12.03 11.54 2.80
CA ARG A 28 10.95 10.56 2.66
C ARG A 28 11.41 9.38 1.82
N ASP A 29 12.07 9.62 0.69
CA ASP A 29 12.55 8.58 -0.20
C ASP A 29 13.68 7.77 0.45
N GLY A 30 14.57 8.40 1.21
CA GLY A 30 15.55 7.67 2.01
C GLY A 30 14.92 6.76 3.07
N LYS A 31 13.82 7.19 3.73
CA LYS A 31 13.05 6.32 4.64
C LYS A 31 12.40 5.16 3.91
N LYS A 32 11.78 5.41 2.74
CA LYS A 32 11.17 4.38 1.90
C LYS A 32 12.19 3.36 1.41
N CYS A 33 13.35 3.80 0.92
CA CYS A 33 14.41 2.90 0.48
C CYS A 33 14.91 2.00 1.61
N ARG A 34 15.01 2.51 2.85
CA ARG A 34 15.33 1.68 4.01
C ARG A 34 14.26 0.64 4.33
N ALA A 35 12.98 1.02 4.22
CA ALA A 35 11.88 0.06 4.40
C ALA A 35 11.90 -1.03 3.31
N ILE A 36 12.15 -0.66 2.05
CA ILE A 36 12.29 -1.61 0.94
C ILE A 36 13.49 -2.55 1.18
N LEU A 37 14.63 -2.02 1.62
CA LEU A 37 15.79 -2.85 1.95
C LEU A 37 15.47 -3.83 3.09
N ALA A 38 14.81 -3.38 4.16
CA ALA A 38 14.41 -4.24 5.28
C ALA A 38 13.43 -5.35 4.83
N ALA A 39 12.49 -5.02 3.95
CA ALA A 39 11.57 -5.99 3.37
C ALA A 39 12.29 -7.03 2.52
N VAL A 40 13.24 -6.60 1.67
CA VAL A 40 14.06 -7.50 0.86
C VAL A 40 14.93 -8.41 1.72
N GLN A 41 15.49 -7.89 2.82
CA GLN A 41 16.26 -8.70 3.78
C GLN A 41 15.39 -9.76 4.49
N GLU A 42 14.17 -9.40 4.90
CA GLU A 42 13.24 -10.38 5.46
C GLU A 42 12.82 -11.42 4.42
N TRP A 43 12.55 -10.99 3.19
CA TRP A 43 12.25 -11.89 2.09
C TRP A 43 13.41 -12.87 1.84
N GLU A 44 14.65 -12.40 1.80
CA GLU A 44 15.82 -13.27 1.70
C GLU A 44 15.89 -14.30 2.82
N SER A 45 15.58 -13.90 4.07
CA SER A 45 15.60 -14.81 5.22
C SER A 45 14.58 -15.95 5.14
N SER A 46 13.52 -15.77 4.34
CA SER A 46 12.50 -16.80 4.07
C SER A 46 12.92 -17.81 3.00
N LEU A 47 13.97 -17.51 2.23
CA LEU A 47 14.42 -18.33 1.11
C LEU A 47 15.69 -19.13 1.47
N PRO A 48 15.75 -20.44 1.16
CA PRO A 48 16.97 -21.21 1.34
C PRO A 48 18.02 -20.88 0.26
N GLY A 49 19.30 -21.04 0.59
CA GLY A 49 20.39 -21.07 -0.39
C GLY A 49 20.63 -19.73 -1.11
N ARG A 50 20.50 -19.69 -2.44
CA ARG A 50 20.81 -18.54 -3.30
C ARG A 50 19.69 -17.49 -3.32
N ALA A 51 19.27 -17.04 -2.13
CA ALA A 51 18.15 -16.12 -1.95
C ALA A 51 18.30 -14.84 -2.79
N GLN A 52 19.49 -14.23 -2.79
CA GLN A 52 19.75 -12.98 -3.53
C GLN A 52 19.65 -13.13 -5.05
N ASP A 53 20.05 -14.28 -5.59
CA ASP A 53 19.94 -14.54 -7.02
C ASP A 53 18.46 -14.71 -7.42
N HIS A 54 17.68 -15.43 -6.61
CA HIS A 54 16.24 -15.59 -6.83
C HIS A 54 15.47 -14.28 -6.71
N VAL A 55 15.74 -13.49 -5.67
CA VAL A 55 15.13 -12.17 -5.49
C VAL A 55 15.42 -11.28 -6.70
N ALA A 56 16.68 -11.18 -7.13
CA ALA A 56 17.04 -10.35 -8.26
C ALA A 56 16.38 -10.80 -9.57
N GLN A 57 16.26 -12.11 -9.78
CA GLN A 57 15.56 -12.67 -10.94
C GLN A 57 14.07 -12.29 -10.93
N LEU A 58 13.37 -12.52 -9.82
CA LEU A 58 11.95 -12.22 -9.72
C LEU A 58 11.66 -10.72 -9.87
N VAL A 59 12.51 -9.86 -9.30
CA VAL A 59 12.40 -8.40 -9.48
C VAL A 59 12.64 -8.01 -10.95
N ALA A 60 13.59 -8.65 -11.64
CA ALA A 60 13.83 -8.38 -13.06
C ALA A 60 12.63 -8.78 -13.93
N GLU A 61 12.06 -9.96 -13.68
CA GLU A 61 10.86 -10.44 -14.37
C GLU A 61 9.67 -9.50 -14.16
N GLN A 62 9.46 -9.01 -12.93
CA GLN A 62 8.38 -8.05 -12.65
C GLN A 62 8.66 -6.67 -13.28
N TRP A 63 9.91 -6.22 -13.26
CA TRP A 63 10.29 -4.97 -13.92
C TRP A 63 10.02 -5.01 -15.43
N GLU A 64 10.30 -6.14 -16.07
CA GLU A 64 9.98 -6.35 -17.49
C GLU A 64 8.46 -6.39 -17.73
N LYS A 65 7.69 -7.13 -16.93
CA LYS A 65 6.21 -7.18 -17.01
C LYS A 65 5.57 -5.80 -16.87
N GLN A 66 6.18 -4.93 -16.08
CA GLN A 66 5.73 -3.55 -15.87
C GLN A 66 6.23 -2.58 -16.97
N ASN A 67 6.83 -3.09 -18.06
CA ASN A 67 7.45 -2.31 -19.13
C ASN A 67 8.54 -1.33 -18.62
N GLY A 68 9.24 -1.71 -17.56
CA GLY A 68 10.30 -0.93 -16.96
C GLY A 68 11.51 -0.74 -17.89
N ARG A 69 12.10 0.46 -17.88
CA ARG A 69 13.17 0.87 -18.81
C ARG A 69 14.27 1.66 -18.09
N GLY A 70 15.47 1.69 -18.66
CA GLY A 70 16.57 2.56 -18.21
C GLY A 70 17.27 2.15 -16.92
N ILE A 71 16.83 1.06 -16.28
CA ILE A 71 17.47 0.46 -15.08
C ILE A 71 17.77 -1.00 -15.38
N SER A 72 19.04 -1.39 -15.26
CA SER A 72 19.46 -2.78 -15.38
C SER A 72 19.29 -3.49 -14.03
N VAL A 73 18.40 -4.49 -14.01
CA VAL A 73 18.11 -5.29 -12.81
C VAL A 73 18.85 -6.63 -12.93
N ASN A 74 19.88 -6.77 -12.11
CA ASN A 74 20.57 -8.04 -11.84
C ASN A 74 21.02 -8.02 -10.38
N LYS A 75 21.48 -9.14 -9.84
CA LYS A 75 21.89 -9.25 -8.43
C LYS A 75 22.84 -8.12 -8.01
N GLN A 76 23.96 -7.95 -8.70
CA GLN A 76 24.94 -6.94 -8.32
C GLN A 76 24.36 -5.52 -8.32
N ASN A 77 23.62 -5.15 -9.36
CA ASN A 77 23.02 -3.83 -9.51
C ASN A 77 21.95 -3.59 -8.45
N LEU A 78 21.01 -4.53 -8.29
CA LEU A 78 19.90 -4.42 -7.34
C LEU A 78 20.43 -4.19 -5.92
N TYR A 79 21.37 -5.03 -5.46
CA TYR A 79 21.91 -4.91 -4.12
C TYR A 79 22.78 -3.66 -3.92
N ARG A 80 23.49 -3.23 -4.96
CA ARG A 80 24.20 -1.95 -4.91
C ARG A 80 23.23 -0.78 -4.74
N TYR A 81 22.10 -0.80 -5.44
CA TYR A 81 21.10 0.27 -5.33
C TYR A 81 20.38 0.25 -3.98
N LEU A 82 20.01 -0.94 -3.50
CA LEU A 82 19.31 -1.12 -2.22
C LEU A 82 20.17 -0.72 -1.02
N LYS A 83 21.45 -1.14 -0.99
CA LYS A 83 22.36 -0.80 0.12
C LYS A 83 22.74 0.68 0.12
N ASN A 84 22.98 1.23 -1.08
CA ASN A 84 23.34 2.63 -1.29
C ASN A 84 24.33 3.21 -0.25
N GLU A 85 25.44 2.50 0.00
CA GLU A 85 26.38 2.83 1.08
C GLU A 85 26.96 4.25 0.97
N GLY A 86 27.11 4.76 -0.26
CA GLY A 86 27.58 6.12 -0.55
C GLY A 86 26.50 7.21 -0.55
N GLY A 87 25.24 6.89 -0.23
CA GLY A 87 24.16 7.87 -0.18
C GLY A 87 23.83 8.52 -1.54
N SER A 88 24.02 7.80 -2.65
CA SER A 88 23.78 8.30 -4.00
C SER A 88 22.30 8.60 -4.24
N GLU A 89 21.98 9.84 -4.64
CA GLU A 89 20.60 10.22 -5.04
C GLU A 89 20.10 9.39 -6.23
N LYS A 90 21.00 9.06 -7.17
CA LYS A 90 20.68 8.23 -8.33
C LYS A 90 20.20 6.84 -7.92
N TYR A 91 20.86 6.21 -6.95
CA TYR A 91 20.46 4.89 -6.46
C TYR A 91 19.17 4.94 -5.65
N THR A 92 18.96 5.99 -4.86
CA THR A 92 17.66 6.24 -4.22
C THR A 92 16.55 6.32 -5.28
N SER A 93 16.76 7.09 -6.36
CA SER A 93 15.79 7.19 -7.45
C SER A 93 15.52 5.83 -8.13
N TYR A 94 16.56 5.02 -8.35
CA TYR A 94 16.39 3.68 -8.91
C TYR A 94 15.57 2.76 -7.99
N VAL A 95 15.83 2.76 -6.68
CA VAL A 95 15.04 1.96 -5.73
C VAL A 95 13.58 2.40 -5.70
N ILE A 96 13.32 3.72 -5.77
CA ILE A 96 11.96 4.24 -5.82
C ILE A 96 11.26 3.84 -7.13
N GLN A 97 11.94 3.88 -8.28
CA GLN A 97 11.36 3.42 -9.55
C GLN A 97 11.10 1.91 -9.56
N LEU A 98 11.98 1.12 -8.96
CA LEU A 98 11.83 -0.33 -8.83
C LEU A 98 10.84 -0.74 -7.74
N SER A 99 10.30 0.18 -6.93
CA SER A 99 9.56 -0.19 -5.72
C SER A 99 8.33 -1.03 -6.00
N ALA A 100 7.61 -0.74 -7.09
CA ALA A 100 6.44 -1.50 -7.51
C ALA A 100 6.83 -2.94 -7.90
N ALA A 101 7.81 -3.10 -8.79
CA ALA A 101 8.33 -4.40 -9.19
C ALA A 101 8.87 -5.23 -8.01
N ILE A 102 9.55 -4.60 -7.05
CA ILE A 102 10.02 -5.27 -5.82
C ILE A 102 8.83 -5.75 -4.98
N ALA A 103 7.82 -4.90 -4.77
CA ALA A 103 6.64 -5.24 -4.00
C ALA A 103 5.77 -6.32 -4.69
N ASP A 104 5.77 -6.36 -6.01
CA ASP A 104 5.05 -7.37 -6.81
C ASP A 104 5.77 -8.72 -6.89
N ALA A 105 7.10 -8.72 -6.81
CA ALA A 105 7.90 -9.94 -6.81
C ALA A 105 7.91 -10.66 -5.44
N MET A 106 7.77 -9.88 -4.36
CA MET A 106 7.85 -10.34 -2.98
C MET A 106 6.56 -11.05 -2.52
N PRO A 107 6.66 -12.05 -1.60
CA PRO A 107 5.50 -12.59 -0.90
C PRO A 107 4.63 -11.50 -0.28
N ILE A 108 3.32 -11.61 -0.47
CA ILE A 108 2.35 -10.56 -0.11
C ILE A 108 2.35 -10.25 1.39
N GLU A 109 2.62 -11.25 2.23
CA GLU A 109 2.69 -11.13 3.69
C GLU A 109 3.83 -10.20 4.10
N ILE A 110 5.01 -10.39 3.50
CA ILE A 110 6.19 -9.57 3.78
C ILE A 110 5.97 -8.17 3.20
N ALA A 111 5.45 -8.06 1.98
CA ALA A 111 5.14 -6.77 1.37
C ALA A 111 4.16 -5.95 2.22
N ARG A 112 3.11 -6.58 2.79
CA ARG A 112 2.16 -5.93 3.70
C ARG A 112 2.80 -5.55 5.04
N LYS A 113 3.57 -6.45 5.64
CA LYS A 113 4.28 -6.21 6.91
C LYS A 113 5.16 -4.97 6.86
N HIS A 114 5.82 -4.75 5.71
CA HIS A 114 6.68 -3.58 5.48
C HIS A 114 5.96 -2.39 4.83
N GLY A 115 4.64 -2.46 4.68
CA GLY A 115 3.82 -1.37 4.15
C GLY A 115 4.07 -1.06 2.66
N LEU A 116 4.57 -2.03 1.89
CA LEU A 116 4.78 -1.92 0.44
C LEU A 116 3.52 -2.24 -0.36
N LYS A 117 2.60 -3.03 0.20
CA LYS A 117 1.29 -3.33 -0.38
C LYS A 117 0.18 -3.19 0.65
N HIS A 118 -1.00 -2.78 0.20
CA HIS A 118 -2.19 -2.59 1.01
C HIS A 118 -3.41 -3.17 0.29
N GLY A 119 -4.48 -3.42 1.05
CA GLY A 119 -5.72 -3.98 0.50
C GLY A 119 -5.62 -5.48 0.21
N LEU A 120 -6.74 -6.04 -0.25
CA LEU A 120 -6.86 -7.45 -0.62
C LEU A 120 -6.32 -7.68 -2.05
N THR A 121 -5.75 -8.86 -2.30
CA THR A 121 -5.43 -9.30 -3.66
C THR A 121 -6.73 -9.59 -4.43
N GLU A 122 -6.65 -9.68 -5.75
CA GLU A 122 -7.79 -10.11 -6.58
C GLU A 122 -8.35 -11.47 -6.11
N THR A 123 -7.47 -12.41 -5.79
CA THR A 123 -7.85 -13.73 -5.26
C THR A 123 -8.53 -13.65 -3.90
N GLU A 124 -8.06 -12.78 -3.00
CA GLU A 124 -8.68 -12.55 -1.69
C GLU A 124 -10.01 -11.80 -1.81
N LEU A 125 -10.15 -10.86 -2.75
CA LEU A 125 -11.43 -10.20 -3.06
C LEU A 125 -12.46 -11.21 -3.53
N VAL A 126 -12.07 -12.11 -4.44
CA VAL A 126 -12.94 -13.20 -4.93
C VAL A 126 -13.31 -14.15 -3.79
N ALA A 127 -12.34 -14.57 -2.97
CA ALA A 127 -12.60 -15.44 -1.82
C ALA A 127 -13.56 -14.78 -0.82
N ASN A 128 -13.38 -13.49 -0.56
CA ASN A 128 -14.28 -12.73 0.30
C ASN A 128 -15.69 -12.66 -0.28
N ALA A 129 -15.85 -12.37 -1.57
CA ALA A 129 -17.15 -12.36 -2.22
C ALA A 129 -17.86 -13.73 -2.15
N ILE A 130 -17.11 -14.83 -2.35
CA ILE A 130 -17.66 -16.20 -2.22
C ILE A 130 -18.14 -16.46 -0.79
N LYS A 131 -17.34 -16.09 0.22
CA LYS A 131 -17.70 -16.23 1.64
C LYS A 131 -19.01 -15.48 1.95
N GLU A 132 -19.05 -14.18 1.67
CA GLU A 132 -20.19 -13.33 2.01
C GLU A 132 -21.47 -13.76 1.27
N CYS A 133 -21.37 -14.14 -0.01
CA CYS A 133 -22.51 -14.69 -0.75
C CYS A 133 -23.02 -16.01 -0.14
N SER A 134 -22.10 -16.87 0.33
CA SER A 134 -22.46 -18.14 0.96
C SER A 134 -23.16 -17.92 2.30
N GLU A 135 -22.71 -16.94 3.10
CA GLU A 135 -23.33 -16.57 4.37
C GLU A 135 -24.74 -15.99 4.16
N ALA A 136 -24.94 -15.18 3.12
CA ALA A 136 -26.27 -14.70 2.72
C ALA A 136 -27.22 -15.83 2.29
N HIS A 137 -26.74 -16.78 1.47
CA HIS A 137 -27.50 -17.97 1.10
C HIS A 137 -27.88 -18.81 2.31
N GLN A 138 -26.92 -19.05 3.23
CA GLN A 138 -27.15 -19.80 4.45
C GLN A 138 -28.20 -19.13 5.33
N ALA A 139 -28.14 -17.80 5.49
CA ALA A 139 -29.14 -17.06 6.26
C ALA A 139 -30.55 -17.22 5.69
N LYS A 140 -30.69 -17.22 4.36
CA LYS A 140 -31.98 -17.47 3.70
C LYS A 140 -32.47 -18.91 3.92
N LEU A 141 -31.61 -19.90 3.72
CA LEU A 141 -31.95 -21.33 3.85
C LEU A 141 -32.37 -21.70 5.27
N LEU A 142 -31.72 -21.12 6.27
CA LEU A 142 -32.01 -21.38 7.69
C LEU A 142 -33.18 -20.55 8.23
N GLY A 143 -33.84 -19.74 7.40
CA GLY A 143 -34.95 -18.89 7.83
C GLY A 143 -34.52 -17.86 8.89
N ALA A 144 -33.33 -17.29 8.74
CA ALA A 144 -32.82 -16.29 9.68
C ALA A 144 -33.79 -15.09 9.80
N PRO A 145 -33.82 -14.39 10.97
CA PRO A 145 -34.61 -13.18 11.13
C PRO A 145 -34.32 -12.14 10.04
N LEU A 146 -35.34 -11.38 9.61
CA LEU A 146 -35.23 -10.44 8.48
C LEU A 146 -34.03 -9.49 8.61
N GLN A 147 -33.80 -8.91 9.79
CA GLN A 147 -32.66 -8.01 10.03
C GLN A 147 -31.30 -8.68 9.79
N LYS A 148 -31.18 -9.97 10.15
CA LYS A 148 -29.95 -10.73 9.87
C LYS A 148 -29.83 -10.97 8.37
N LEU A 149 -30.89 -11.44 7.71
CA LEU A 149 -30.87 -11.67 6.27
C LEU A 149 -30.49 -10.41 5.48
N GLU A 150 -31.06 -9.25 5.82
CA GLU A 150 -30.74 -7.96 5.20
C GLU A 150 -29.26 -7.57 5.38
N ARG A 151 -28.69 -7.84 6.57
CA ARG A 151 -27.26 -7.60 6.82
C ARG A 151 -26.39 -8.46 5.92
N GLU A 152 -26.61 -9.77 5.91
CA GLU A 152 -25.78 -10.71 5.13
C GLU A 152 -25.90 -10.41 3.62
N ILE A 153 -27.10 -10.10 3.11
CA ILE A 153 -27.29 -9.69 1.71
C ILE A 153 -26.52 -8.40 1.40
N ARG A 154 -26.51 -7.43 2.33
CA ARG A 154 -25.74 -6.18 2.17
C ARG A 154 -24.24 -6.46 2.13
N GLU A 155 -23.72 -7.30 3.02
CA GLU A 155 -22.31 -7.66 3.08
C GLU A 155 -21.87 -8.40 1.81
N ALA A 156 -22.70 -9.34 1.32
CA ALA A 156 -22.50 -9.99 0.03
C ALA A 156 -22.48 -9.00 -1.14
N ALA A 157 -23.43 -8.06 -1.19
CA ALA A 157 -23.46 -7.03 -2.21
C ALA A 157 -22.19 -6.16 -2.18
N ILE A 158 -21.78 -5.67 -1.02
CA ILE A 158 -20.54 -4.87 -0.85
C ILE A 158 -19.32 -5.66 -1.33
N ALA A 159 -19.22 -6.95 -0.99
CA ALA A 159 -18.10 -7.78 -1.41
C ALA A 159 -18.06 -7.98 -2.93
N LEU A 160 -19.22 -8.13 -3.59
CA LEU A 160 -19.32 -8.18 -5.06
C LEU A 160 -18.91 -6.84 -5.69
N PHE A 161 -19.34 -5.71 -5.12
CA PHE A 161 -18.98 -4.38 -5.61
C PHE A 161 -17.48 -4.08 -5.49
N ASN A 162 -16.82 -4.60 -4.44
CA ASN A 162 -15.38 -4.43 -4.25
C ASN A 162 -14.52 -5.14 -5.31
N MET A 163 -15.09 -6.04 -6.11
CA MET A 163 -14.39 -6.66 -7.25
C MET A 163 -14.40 -5.81 -8.52
N LEU A 164 -15.22 -4.76 -8.56
CA LEU A 164 -15.32 -3.89 -9.73
C LEU A 164 -14.23 -2.82 -9.71
N PRO A 165 -13.80 -2.35 -10.89
CA PRO A 165 -13.00 -1.13 -10.96
C PRO A 165 -13.82 0.05 -10.45
N ALA A 166 -13.13 1.04 -9.86
CA ALA A 166 -13.76 2.13 -9.11
C ALA A 166 -14.76 2.97 -9.93
N ASP A 167 -14.58 3.03 -11.24
CA ASP A 167 -15.43 3.74 -12.20
C ASP A 167 -16.68 2.94 -12.62
N ALA A 168 -16.71 1.62 -12.44
CA ALA A 168 -17.85 0.77 -12.80
C ALA A 168 -18.89 0.59 -11.67
N ALA A 169 -18.49 0.77 -10.41
CA ALA A 169 -19.37 0.51 -9.26
C ALA A 169 -20.60 1.45 -9.22
N GLY A 170 -20.39 2.75 -9.45
CA GLY A 170 -21.46 3.75 -9.44
C GLY A 170 -22.55 3.51 -10.50
N PRO A 171 -22.18 3.35 -11.78
CA PRO A 171 -23.14 2.99 -12.84
C PRO A 171 -23.92 1.72 -12.56
N LEU A 172 -23.27 0.67 -12.02
CA LEU A 172 -23.96 -0.57 -11.69
C LEU A 172 -24.96 -0.38 -10.54
N LEU A 173 -24.60 0.33 -9.47
CA LEU A 173 -25.53 0.65 -8.37
C LEU A 173 -26.78 1.41 -8.86
N ALA A 174 -26.59 2.38 -9.76
CA ALA A 174 -27.70 3.12 -10.37
C ALA A 174 -28.62 2.21 -11.18
N SER A 175 -28.04 1.28 -11.97
CA SER A 175 -28.81 0.32 -12.75
C SER A 175 -29.65 -0.61 -11.87
N ILE A 176 -29.11 -1.13 -10.77
CA ILE A 176 -29.85 -2.00 -9.83
C ILE A 176 -30.97 -1.22 -9.16
N SER A 177 -30.70 0.02 -8.74
CA SER A 177 -31.69 0.89 -8.09
C SER A 177 -32.89 1.20 -9.00
N ALA A 178 -32.66 1.30 -10.32
CA ALA A 178 -33.73 1.56 -11.29
C ALA A 178 -34.71 0.37 -11.46
N VAL A 179 -34.27 -0.86 -11.18
CA VAL A 179 -35.12 -2.06 -11.31
C VAL A 179 -35.72 -2.51 -9.98
N ALA A 180 -35.23 -2.00 -8.84
CA ALA A 180 -35.77 -2.30 -7.51
C ALA A 180 -37.31 -2.15 -7.37
N PRO A 181 -37.99 -1.15 -7.99
CA PRO A 181 -39.45 -1.03 -7.93
C PRO A 181 -40.22 -2.15 -8.65
N GLN A 182 -39.54 -3.02 -9.41
CA GLN A 182 -40.17 -4.03 -10.28
C GLN A 182 -40.11 -5.45 -9.69
N PHE A 183 -39.36 -5.65 -8.60
CA PHE A 183 -39.12 -6.97 -8.01
C PHE A 183 -39.83 -7.19 -6.65
N PHE A 184 -40.50 -6.17 -6.13
CA PHE A 184 -41.34 -6.19 -4.93
C PHE A 184 -42.76 -5.74 -5.27
#